data_AF-A0A1V4RIM4-F1
#
_entry.id   AF-A0A1V4RIM4-F1
#
_cell.length_a   1.000
_cell.length_b   1.000
_cell.length_c   1.000
_cell.angle_alpha   90.00
_cell.angle_beta   90.00
_cell.angle_gamma   90.00
#
_symmetry.space_group_name_H-M   'P 1'
#
loop_
_entity.id
_entity.type
_entity.pdbx_description
1 polymer ?
#
loop_
_entity_poly.entity_id
_entity_poly.type
_entity_poly.pdbx_seq_one_letter_code
_entity_poly.pdbx_strand_id
1 'polypeptide(L)'
;MVDTDIKAVIWNDRGRRKEVLAGYYTGIGEDNCSRIESAALDGARNYISSGSQYAVNALIVYDKFCVIQKLNWAVDMIGKQELRKAGRDENKELIELMHCRQRFVLLRRKDKLTPKQASHASHLERLCRINEPIYKAMLLKESFLEVYDYKEDLARAEGYLRG
;
A
#
# COMPACT_ATOMS: atom_id res chain seq x y z
N MET A 1 15.15 -6.74 11.38
CA MET A 1 14.55 -7.94 10.76
C MET A 1 13.82 -8.72 11.83
N VAL A 2 12.64 -9.21 11.50
CA VAL A 2 11.79 -9.98 12.41
C VAL A 2 11.59 -11.34 11.78
N ASP A 3 11.76 -12.38 12.57
CA ASP A 3 11.33 -13.71 12.22
C ASP A 3 9.87 -13.86 12.64
N THR A 4 9.00 -14.15 11.68
CA THR A 4 7.56 -14.23 11.89
C THR A 4 7.13 -15.52 12.58
N ASP A 5 7.92 -16.59 12.46
CA ASP A 5 7.58 -17.91 12.98
C ASP A 5 7.79 -17.94 14.49
N ILE A 6 8.93 -17.40 14.94
CA ILE A 6 9.25 -17.30 16.38
C ILE A 6 8.81 -15.95 16.98
N LYS A 7 8.29 -15.02 16.17
CA LYS A 7 7.82 -13.69 16.57
C LYS A 7 8.88 -12.87 17.32
N ALA A 8 10.13 -12.91 16.84
CA ALA A 8 11.26 -12.25 17.49
C ALA A 8 12.04 -11.35 16.55
N VAL A 9 12.61 -10.28 17.10
CA VAL A 9 13.60 -9.46 16.39
C VAL A 9 14.91 -10.23 16.35
N ILE A 10 15.27 -10.75 15.18
CA ILE A 10 16.49 -11.56 14.98
C ILE A 10 17.70 -10.72 14.58
N TRP A 11 17.46 -9.49 14.12
CA TRP A 11 18.55 -8.61 13.71
C TRP A 11 18.10 -7.14 13.74
N ASN A 12 18.98 -6.25 14.19
CA ASN A 12 18.75 -4.82 14.23
C ASN A 12 20.08 -4.09 14.07
N ASP A 13 20.15 -3.15 13.13
CA ASP A 13 21.35 -2.38 12.86
C ASP A 13 20.97 -0.98 12.35
N ARG A 14 21.90 -0.04 12.40
CA ARG A 14 21.69 1.36 12.02
C ARG A 14 21.72 1.55 10.50
N GLY A 15 20.62 2.08 10.00
CA GLY A 15 20.50 2.52 8.60
C GLY A 15 19.66 1.56 7.76
N ARG A 16 19.50 1.92 6.50
CA ARG A 16 18.67 1.18 5.52
C ARG A 16 19.44 0.83 4.25
N ARG A 17 20.76 0.79 4.30
CA ARG A 17 21.58 0.57 3.09
C ARG A 17 21.69 -0.92 2.78
N LYS A 18 22.05 -1.25 1.53
CA LYS A 18 22.20 -2.64 1.06
C LYS A 18 23.25 -3.39 1.89
N GLU A 19 24.34 -2.72 2.24
CA GLU A 19 25.45 -3.31 3.00
C GLU A 19 25.02 -3.80 4.39
N VAL A 20 24.08 -3.09 5.01
CA VAL A 20 23.56 -3.44 6.35
C VAL A 20 22.81 -4.77 6.25
N LEU A 21 21.93 -4.92 5.25
CA LEU A 21 21.20 -6.16 5.01
C LEU A 21 22.12 -7.31 4.56
N ALA A 22 23.14 -7.02 3.75
CA ALA A 22 24.16 -7.97 3.35
C ALA A 22 24.92 -8.55 4.56
N GLY A 23 25.19 -7.72 5.58
CA GLY A 23 25.81 -8.16 6.83
C GLY A 23 24.97 -9.20 7.58
N TYR A 24 23.64 -9.02 7.61
CA TYR A 24 22.73 -10.03 8.17
C TYR A 24 22.82 -11.37 7.41
N TYR A 25 22.67 -11.34 6.08
CA TYR A 25 22.71 -12.56 5.27
C TYR A 25 24.05 -13.29 5.36
N THR A 26 25.15 -12.53 5.32
CA THR A 26 26.49 -13.09 5.52
C THR A 26 26.63 -13.71 6.91
N GLY A 27 26.05 -13.08 7.93
CA GLY A 27 26.11 -13.55 9.33
C GLY A 27 25.35 -14.85 9.59
N ILE A 28 24.23 -15.10 8.90
CA ILE A 28 23.50 -16.37 9.02
C ILE A 28 24.07 -17.46 8.11
N GLY A 29 24.89 -17.10 7.11
CA GLY A 29 25.51 -18.05 6.17
C GLY A 29 24.59 -18.49 5.04
N GLU A 30 25.20 -19.00 3.97
CA GLU A 30 24.51 -19.38 2.72
C GLU A 30 23.46 -20.48 2.93
N ASP A 31 23.77 -21.51 3.73
CA ASP A 31 22.84 -22.59 4.04
C ASP A 31 21.54 -22.06 4.66
N ASN A 32 21.64 -21.16 5.64
CA ASN A 32 20.44 -20.58 6.26
C ASN A 32 19.73 -19.60 5.32
N CYS A 33 20.47 -18.84 4.49
CA CYS A 33 19.86 -18.00 3.47
C CYS A 33 19.03 -18.82 2.47
N SER A 34 19.52 -20.01 2.08
CA SER A 34 18.84 -20.90 1.15
C SER A 34 17.54 -21.50 1.71
N ARG A 35 17.42 -21.55 3.04
CA ARG A 35 16.25 -22.03 3.79
C ARG A 35 15.18 -20.96 4.00
N ILE A 36 15.44 -19.71 3.63
CA ILE A 36 14.42 -18.65 3.71
C ILE A 36 13.39 -18.90 2.61
N GLU A 37 12.17 -19.25 3.01
CA GLU A 37 11.07 -19.55 2.08
C GLU A 37 10.34 -18.29 1.59
N SER A 38 10.26 -17.25 2.43
CA SER A 38 9.61 -16.00 2.06
C SER A 38 10.22 -14.80 2.79
N ALA A 39 10.16 -13.64 2.15
CA ALA A 39 10.60 -12.38 2.74
C ALA A 39 9.58 -11.27 2.47
N ALA A 40 8.95 -10.76 3.54
CA ALA A 40 8.07 -9.60 3.47
C ALA A 40 8.89 -8.31 3.47
N LEU A 41 8.77 -7.50 2.41
CA LEU A 41 9.55 -6.27 2.22
C LEU A 41 8.65 -5.05 1.99
N ASP A 42 9.11 -3.87 2.41
CA ASP A 42 8.43 -2.57 2.20
C ASP A 42 8.41 -2.09 0.72
N GLY A 43 9.06 -2.87 -0.15
CA GLY A 43 9.19 -2.61 -1.58
C GLY A 43 10.29 -1.60 -1.94
N ALA A 44 11.22 -1.32 -1.03
CA ALA A 44 12.42 -0.55 -1.35
C ALA A 44 13.37 -1.38 -2.23
N ARG A 45 13.86 -0.78 -3.35
CA ARG A 45 14.65 -1.49 -4.37
C ARG A 45 15.93 -2.13 -3.83
N ASN A 46 16.59 -1.47 -2.90
CA ASN A 46 17.77 -1.96 -2.20
C ASN A 46 17.49 -3.24 -1.41
N TYR A 47 16.33 -3.33 -0.72
CA TYR A 47 15.96 -4.52 0.03
C TYR A 47 15.52 -5.66 -0.87
N ILE A 48 14.76 -5.37 -1.93
CA ILE A 48 14.42 -6.38 -2.94
C ILE A 48 15.70 -6.94 -3.57
N SER A 49 16.60 -6.07 -4.02
CA SER A 49 17.87 -6.49 -4.64
C SER A 49 18.72 -7.33 -3.68
N SER A 50 18.80 -6.96 -2.41
CA SER A 50 19.54 -7.74 -1.42
C SER A 50 18.86 -9.08 -1.12
N GLY A 51 17.54 -9.10 -0.95
CA GLY A 51 16.79 -10.32 -0.73
C GLY A 51 16.95 -11.30 -1.89
N SER A 52 16.76 -10.82 -3.13
CA SER A 52 16.96 -11.64 -4.34
C SER A 52 18.40 -12.13 -4.53
N GLN A 53 19.39 -11.44 -3.96
CA GLN A 53 20.79 -11.84 -4.06
C GLN A 53 21.17 -12.95 -3.06
N TYR A 54 20.66 -12.88 -1.83
CA TYR A 54 21.07 -13.80 -0.76
C TYR A 54 20.02 -14.86 -0.46
N ALA A 55 18.75 -14.46 -0.32
CA ALA A 55 17.62 -15.36 -0.10
C ALA A 55 17.03 -15.79 -1.45
N VAL A 56 17.85 -16.46 -2.27
CA VAL A 56 17.53 -16.77 -3.68
C VAL A 56 16.28 -17.63 -3.87
N ASN A 57 15.94 -18.45 -2.88
CA ASN A 57 14.76 -19.31 -2.89
C ASN A 57 13.52 -18.63 -2.29
N ALA A 58 13.67 -17.44 -1.71
CA ALA A 58 12.58 -16.79 -0.99
C ALA A 58 11.57 -16.17 -1.96
N LEU A 59 10.30 -16.46 -1.72
CA LEU A 59 9.21 -15.68 -2.30
C LEU A 59 9.24 -14.26 -1.72
N ILE A 60 9.51 -13.27 -2.57
CA ILE A 60 9.46 -11.86 -2.18
C ILE A 60 8.00 -11.42 -2.12
N VAL A 61 7.55 -11.12 -0.91
CA VAL A 61 6.19 -10.65 -0.63
C VAL A 61 6.24 -9.15 -0.34
N TYR A 62 5.43 -8.35 -1.04
CA TYR A 62 5.29 -6.94 -0.70
C TYR A 62 4.41 -6.79 0.53
N ASP A 63 4.88 -6.03 1.52
CA ASP A 63 4.10 -5.71 2.71
C ASP A 63 2.83 -4.95 2.31
N LYS A 64 1.68 -5.55 2.68
CA LYS A 64 0.34 -4.98 2.46
C LYS A 64 0.23 -3.55 2.99
N PHE A 65 0.82 -3.24 4.14
CA PHE A 65 0.78 -1.89 4.70
C PHE A 65 1.49 -0.90 3.78
N CYS A 66 2.69 -1.22 3.30
CA CYS A 66 3.45 -0.36 2.40
C CYS A 66 2.77 -0.19 1.04
N VAL A 67 2.14 -1.23 0.51
CA VAL A 67 1.35 -1.15 -0.72
C VAL A 67 0.13 -0.23 -0.53
N ILE A 68 -0.65 -0.44 0.53
CA ILE A 68 -1.80 0.41 0.85
C ILE A 68 -1.38 1.86 1.11
N GLN A 69 -0.23 2.09 1.74
CA GLN A 69 0.31 3.42 1.97
C GLN A 69 0.62 4.14 0.65
N LYS A 70 1.28 3.46 -0.30
CA LYS A 70 1.58 4.01 -1.64
C LYS A 70 0.29 4.30 -2.42
N LEU A 71 -0.69 3.41 -2.35
CA LEU A 71 -2.00 3.59 -2.97
C LEU A 71 -2.72 4.83 -2.40
N ASN A 72 -2.79 4.95 -1.08
CA ASN A 72 -3.38 6.11 -0.41
C ASN A 72 -2.64 7.41 -0.73
N TRP A 73 -1.32 7.36 -0.82
CA TRP A 73 -0.52 8.51 -1.24
C TRP A 73 -0.86 8.95 -2.67
N ALA A 74 -1.05 8.03 -3.61
CA ALA A 74 -1.46 8.35 -4.97
C ALA A 74 -2.84 9.05 -5.01
N VAL A 75 -3.81 8.56 -4.24
CA VAL A 75 -5.14 9.18 -4.11
C VAL A 75 -5.06 10.58 -3.48
N ASP A 76 -4.24 10.74 -2.44
CA ASP A 76 -3.99 12.05 -1.81
C ASP A 76 -3.33 13.05 -2.77
N MET A 77 -2.42 12.60 -3.64
CA MET A 77 -1.82 13.44 -4.67
C MET A 77 -2.85 13.97 -5.66
N ILE A 78 -3.77 13.11 -6.12
CA ILE A 78 -4.86 13.52 -7.01
C ILE A 78 -5.74 14.56 -6.30
N GLY A 79 -6.14 14.30 -5.05
CA GLY A 79 -6.93 15.25 -4.26
C GLY A 79 -6.24 16.61 -4.11
N LYS A 80 -4.92 16.63 -3.89
CA LYS A 80 -4.13 17.88 -3.83
C LYS A 80 -4.05 18.60 -5.17
N GLN A 81 -3.92 17.87 -6.27
CA GLN A 81 -3.90 18.45 -7.61
C GLN A 81 -5.24 19.11 -7.95
N GLU A 82 -6.34 18.41 -7.68
CA GLU A 82 -7.69 18.92 -7.92
C GLU A 82 -8.03 20.11 -7.02
N LEU A 83 -7.60 20.10 -5.76
CA LEU A 83 -7.77 21.27 -4.88
C LEU A 83 -6.98 22.49 -5.39
N ARG A 84 -5.74 22.31 -5.87
CA ARG A 84 -4.96 23.40 -6.47
C ARG A 84 -5.61 23.92 -7.75
N LYS A 85 -6.21 23.04 -8.54
CA LYS A 85 -6.96 23.41 -9.75
C LYS A 85 -8.21 24.21 -9.38
N ALA A 86 -8.99 23.73 -8.42
CA ALA A 86 -10.17 24.42 -7.91
C ALA A 86 -9.85 25.85 -7.42
N GLY A 87 -8.70 26.02 -6.76
CA GLY A 87 -8.21 27.34 -6.33
C GLY A 87 -7.90 28.30 -7.47
N ARG A 88 -7.42 27.81 -8.62
CA ARG A 88 -7.18 28.64 -9.82
C ARG A 88 -8.47 28.96 -10.57
N ASP A 89 -9.39 28.01 -10.58
CA ASP A 89 -10.67 28.11 -11.29
C ASP A 89 -11.76 28.79 -10.42
N GLU A 90 -11.41 29.29 -9.23
CA GLU A 90 -12.32 29.86 -8.22
C GLU A 90 -13.54 28.98 -7.90
N ASN A 91 -13.38 27.66 -8.01
CA ASN A 91 -14.44 26.68 -7.75
C ASN A 91 -14.66 26.51 -6.24
N LYS A 92 -15.48 27.40 -5.67
CA LYS A 92 -15.79 27.44 -4.23
C LYS A 92 -16.39 26.13 -3.71
N GLU A 93 -17.25 25.48 -4.49
CA GLU A 93 -17.88 24.22 -4.10
C GLU A 93 -16.84 23.11 -3.90
N LEU A 94 -15.94 22.93 -4.87
CA LEU A 94 -14.90 21.89 -4.77
C LEU A 94 -13.88 22.20 -3.66
N ILE A 95 -13.54 23.48 -3.46
CA ILE A 95 -12.67 23.91 -2.36
C ILE A 95 -13.30 23.56 -1.01
N GLU A 96 -14.58 23.88 -0.82
CA GLU A 96 -15.32 23.57 0.41
C GLU A 96 -15.38 22.06 0.64
N LEU A 97 -15.71 21.28 -0.39
CA LEU A 97 -15.80 19.82 -0.30
C LEU A 97 -14.44 19.15 -0.02
N MET A 98 -13.34 19.76 -0.40
CA MET A 98 -12.00 19.23 -0.20
C MET A 98 -11.30 19.81 1.04
N HIS A 99 -11.97 20.67 1.79
CA HIS A 99 -11.39 21.36 2.93
C HIS A 99 -11.20 20.44 4.15
N CYS A 100 -10.09 20.62 4.87
CA CYS A 100 -9.81 20.01 6.18
C CYS A 100 -10.05 18.48 6.27
N ARG A 101 -10.98 18.07 7.15
CA ARG A 101 -11.18 16.67 7.56
C ARG A 101 -11.88 15.84 6.48
N GLN A 102 -12.58 16.50 5.56
CA GLN A 102 -13.41 15.82 4.57
C GLN A 102 -12.58 15.11 3.52
N ARG A 103 -11.42 15.65 3.10
CA ARG A 103 -10.52 14.99 2.13
C ARG A 103 -10.04 13.61 2.57
N PHE A 104 -9.93 13.36 3.88
CA PHE A 104 -9.48 12.07 4.41
C PHE A 104 -10.52 10.96 4.23
N VAL A 105 -11.76 11.29 3.87
CA VAL A 105 -12.77 10.29 3.48
C VAL A 105 -12.29 9.48 2.28
N LEU A 106 -11.51 10.09 1.38
CA LEU A 106 -10.96 9.43 0.18
C LEU A 106 -9.99 8.31 0.50
N LEU A 107 -9.37 8.35 1.68
CA LEU A 107 -8.38 7.35 2.10
C LEU A 107 -9.05 6.16 2.81
N ARG A 108 -10.30 6.30 3.25
CA ARG A 108 -11.04 5.22 3.92
C ARG A 108 -11.69 4.29 2.93
N ARG A 109 -11.77 3.02 3.30
CA ARG A 109 -12.51 2.02 2.54
C ARG A 109 -14.01 2.18 2.81
N LYS A 110 -14.84 2.00 1.77
CA LYS A 110 -16.28 2.29 1.86
C LYS A 110 -17.01 1.43 2.90
N ASP A 111 -16.64 0.16 2.99
CA ASP A 111 -17.13 -0.84 3.94
C ASP A 111 -16.78 -0.54 5.42
N LYS A 112 -15.80 0.34 5.67
CA LYS A 112 -15.32 0.73 7.01
C LYS A 112 -15.85 2.09 7.48
N LEU A 113 -16.83 2.66 6.77
CA LEU A 113 -17.51 3.87 7.21
C LEU A 113 -18.58 3.52 8.27
N THR A 114 -18.45 4.11 9.46
CA THR A 114 -19.40 3.88 10.57
C THR A 114 -20.68 4.72 10.39
N PRO A 115 -21.82 4.39 11.05
CA PRO A 115 -23.07 5.16 10.92
C PRO A 115 -22.97 6.64 11.31
N LYS A 116 -22.09 6.97 12.27
CA LYS A 116 -21.73 8.38 12.60
C LYS A 116 -21.10 9.13 11.43
N GLN A 117 -20.73 8.42 10.36
CA GLN A 117 -20.06 8.93 9.17
C GLN A 117 -20.97 8.92 7.93
N ALA A 118 -22.30 8.75 8.10
CA ALA A 118 -23.26 8.86 6.99
C ALA A 118 -23.16 10.21 6.26
N SER A 119 -22.86 11.30 6.98
CA SER A 119 -22.56 12.61 6.39
C SER A 119 -21.29 12.62 5.52
N HIS A 120 -20.32 11.75 5.79
CA HIS A 120 -19.13 11.58 4.96
C HIS A 120 -19.43 10.79 3.68
N ALA A 121 -20.43 9.90 3.70
CA ALA A 121 -20.84 9.14 2.53
C ALA A 121 -21.55 10.04 1.51
N SER A 122 -22.50 10.86 1.95
CA SER A 122 -23.16 11.85 1.07
C SER A 122 -22.18 12.91 0.54
N HIS A 123 -21.23 13.31 1.40
CA HIS A 123 -20.13 14.20 1.01
C HIS A 123 -19.25 13.61 -0.09
N LEU A 124 -18.82 12.36 0.10
CA LEU A 124 -18.00 11.63 -0.85
C LEU A 124 -18.75 11.44 -2.19
N GLU A 125 -20.04 11.15 -2.12
CA GLU A 125 -20.89 11.01 -3.31
C GLU A 125 -20.96 12.33 -4.08
N ARG A 126 -21.20 13.46 -3.41
CA ARG A 126 -21.20 14.78 -4.05
C ARG A 126 -19.85 15.09 -4.69
N LEU A 127 -18.76 14.85 -3.98
CA LEU A 127 -17.40 15.06 -4.47
C LEU A 127 -17.12 14.22 -5.73
N CYS A 128 -17.54 12.96 -5.75
CA CYS A 128 -17.38 12.09 -6.90
C CYS A 128 -18.24 12.52 -8.11
N ARG A 129 -19.42 13.11 -7.87
CA ARG A 129 -20.29 13.61 -8.94
C ARG A 129 -19.72 14.87 -9.61
N ILE A 130 -19.06 15.74 -8.85
CA ILE A 130 -18.57 17.02 -9.37
C ILE A 130 -17.09 16.98 -9.82
N ASN A 131 -16.36 15.91 -9.49
CA ASN A 131 -14.94 15.78 -9.81
C ASN A 131 -14.60 14.36 -10.31
N GLU A 132 -14.52 14.21 -11.63
CA GLU A 132 -14.21 12.94 -12.30
C GLU A 132 -12.83 12.36 -11.92
N PRO A 133 -11.72 13.13 -11.85
CA PRO A 133 -10.43 12.60 -11.41
C PRO A 133 -10.45 11.96 -10.01
N ILE A 134 -11.09 12.62 -9.04
CA ILE A 134 -11.25 12.09 -7.68
C ILE A 134 -12.11 10.83 -7.70
N TYR A 135 -13.20 10.82 -8.48
CA TYR A 135 -14.06 9.64 -8.61
C TYR A 135 -13.30 8.44 -9.17
N LYS A 136 -12.52 8.62 -10.25
CA LYS A 136 -11.70 7.57 -10.84
C LYS A 136 -10.65 7.06 -9.84
N ALA A 137 -9.97 7.96 -9.14
CA ALA A 137 -8.99 7.59 -8.11
C ALA A 137 -9.63 6.73 -7.01
N MET A 138 -10.83 7.09 -6.57
CA MET A 138 -11.60 6.32 -5.59
C MET A 138 -11.97 4.93 -6.10
N LEU A 139 -12.50 4.82 -7.32
CA LEU A 139 -12.86 3.53 -7.90
C LEU A 139 -11.65 2.60 -8.03
N LEU A 140 -10.53 3.11 -8.55
CA LEU A 140 -9.29 2.35 -8.69
C LEU A 140 -8.76 1.91 -7.33
N LYS A 141 -8.85 2.77 -6.30
CA LYS A 141 -8.46 2.43 -4.94
C LYS A 141 -9.31 1.29 -4.38
N GLU A 142 -10.63 1.38 -4.48
CA GLU A 142 -11.53 0.34 -3.96
C GLU A 142 -11.31 -0.99 -4.70
N SER A 143 -11.25 -0.96 -6.04
CA SER A 143 -10.97 -2.15 -6.86
C SER A 143 -9.62 -2.78 -6.55
N PHE A 144 -8.56 -1.98 -6.32
CA PHE A 144 -7.27 -2.52 -5.90
C PHE A 144 -7.36 -3.21 -4.53
N LEU A 145 -8.12 -2.65 -3.59
CA LEU A 145 -8.25 -3.22 -2.25
C LEU A 145 -9.02 -4.55 -2.26
N GLU A 146 -9.91 -4.78 -3.22
CA GLU A 146 -10.64 -6.05 -3.39
C GLU A 146 -9.70 -7.24 -3.61
N VAL A 147 -8.51 -7.03 -4.17
CA VAL A 147 -7.47 -8.07 -4.30
C VAL A 147 -7.15 -8.72 -2.95
N TYR A 148 -7.23 -7.97 -1.85
CA TYR A 148 -6.98 -8.48 -0.50
C TYR A 148 -8.19 -9.11 0.19
N ASP A 149 -9.38 -8.98 -0.38
CA ASP A 149 -10.60 -9.64 0.10
C ASP A 149 -10.90 -10.92 -0.66
N TYR A 150 -10.14 -11.21 -1.71
CA TYR A 150 -10.26 -12.44 -2.48
C TYR A 150 -9.91 -13.62 -1.58
N LYS A 151 -10.91 -14.47 -1.30
CA LYS A 151 -10.82 -15.67 -0.44
C LYS A 151 -10.89 -16.97 -1.24
N GLU A 152 -10.93 -16.91 -2.57
CA GLU A 152 -11.03 -18.08 -3.44
C GLU A 152 -9.71 -18.86 -3.52
N ASP A 153 -9.85 -20.15 -3.88
CA ASP A 153 -8.82 -21.19 -3.89
C ASP A 153 -7.49 -20.70 -4.51
N LEU A 154 -6.43 -20.67 -3.68
CA LEU A 154 -5.08 -20.27 -4.07
C LEU A 154 -4.61 -20.99 -5.35
N ALA A 155 -5.10 -22.20 -5.61
CA ALA A 155 -4.81 -22.97 -6.82
C ALA A 155 -5.23 -22.24 -8.12
N ARG A 156 -6.34 -21.49 -8.09
CA ARG A 156 -6.83 -20.73 -9.26
C ARG A 156 -5.99 -19.47 -9.50
N ALA A 157 -5.55 -18.81 -8.43
CA ALA A 157 -4.67 -17.64 -8.52
C ALA A 157 -3.26 -18.03 -9.02
N GLU A 158 -2.73 -19.17 -8.56
CA GLU A 158 -1.47 -19.72 -9.08
C GLU A 158 -1.53 -20.05 -10.57
N GLY A 159 -2.64 -20.62 -11.05
CA GLY A 159 -2.85 -20.90 -12.47
C GLY A 159 -2.80 -19.66 -13.37
N TYR A 160 -3.31 -18.52 -12.89
CA TYR A 160 -3.26 -17.24 -13.60
C TYR A 160 -1.87 -16.59 -13.63
N LEU A 161 -1.00 -16.91 -12.67
CA LEU A 161 0.36 -16.34 -12.60
C LEU A 161 1.41 -17.20 -13.30
N ARG A 162 1.10 -18.48 -13.57
CA ARG A 162 1.99 -19.43 -14.25
C ARG A 162 1.69 -19.59 -15.75
N GLY A 163 0.61 -19.00 -16.26
CA GLY A 163 0.26 -18.94 -17.69
C GLY A 163 0.64 -17.60 -18.32
#